data_AF-A0A7X4JVF9-F1
#
_entry.id   AF-A0A7X4JVF9-F1
#
_cell.length_a   1.000
_cell.length_b   1.000
_cell.length_c   1.000
_cell.angle_alpha   90.00
_cell.angle_beta   90.00
_cell.angle_gamma   90.00
#
_symmetry.space_group_name_H-M   'P 1'
#
loop_
_entity.id
_entity.type
_entity.pdbx_description
1 polymer ?
#
loop_
_entity_poly.entity_id
_entity_poly.type
_entity_poly.pdbx_seq_one_letter_code
_entity_poly.pdbx_strand_id
1 'polypeptide(L)' 'MMNIQQMMKQAQEMQERLQRELAATEVEATAGGGMVTVVMNGVKQLRAVTIDPEVVSADDVE' A
#
# COMPACT_ATOMS: atom_id res chain seq x y z
N MET A 1 26.22 -29.23 8.86
CA MET A 1 24.74 -29.13 8.79
C MET A 1 24.13 -28.01 9.66
N MET A 2 24.75 -27.59 10.78
CA MET A 2 24.25 -26.47 11.62
C MET A 2 24.14 -25.11 10.91
N ASN A 3 24.91 -24.89 9.83
CA ASN A 3 24.93 -23.61 9.11
C ASN A 3 23.65 -23.36 8.27
N ILE A 4 23.03 -24.43 7.75
CA ILE A 4 21.81 -24.31 6.92
C ILE A 4 20.61 -23.93 7.77
N GLN A 5 20.48 -24.48 8.99
CA GLN A 5 19.38 -24.16 9.89
C GLN A 5 19.40 -22.70 10.34
N GLN A 6 20.59 -22.16 10.64
CA GLN A 6 20.74 -20.74 10.99
C GLN A 6 20.45 -19.82 9.82
N MET A 7 20.93 -20.17 8.62
CA MET A 7 20.65 -19.41 7.40
C MET A 7 19.15 -19.39 7.05
N MET A 8 18.45 -20.52 7.18
CA MET A 8 17.00 -20.59 6.95
C MET A 8 16.22 -19.71 7.92
N LYS A 9 16.60 -19.68 9.20
CA LYS A 9 15.97 -18.82 10.20
C LYS A 9 16.17 -17.33 9.87
N GLN A 10 17.39 -16.94 9.51
CA GLN A 10 17.67 -15.55 9.09
C GLN A 10 16.91 -15.15 7.82
N ALA A 11 16.78 -16.06 6.85
CA ALA A 11 16.00 -15.83 5.64
C ALA A 11 14.50 -15.64 5.94
N GLN A 12 13.94 -16.42 6.85
CA GLN A 12 12.55 -16.27 7.31
C GLN A 12 12.33 -14.91 7.99
N GLU A 13 13.19 -14.52 8.93
CA GLU A 13 13.13 -13.21 9.60
C GLU A 13 13.23 -12.05 8.59
N MET A 14 14.13 -12.18 7.60
CA MET A 14 14.26 -11.20 6.52
C MET A 14 12.99 -11.13 5.67
N GLN A 15 12.41 -12.27 5.32
CA GLN A 15 11.19 -12.34 4.53
C GLN A 15 10.01 -11.69 5.26
N GLU A 16 9.82 -11.97 6.55
CA GLU A 16 8.79 -11.33 7.38
C GLU A 16 9.02 -9.82 7.52
N ARG A 17 10.27 -9.39 7.64
CA ARG A 17 10.61 -7.97 7.69
C ARG A 17 10.27 -7.28 6.37
N LEU A 18 10.65 -7.85 5.23
CA LEU A 18 10.33 -7.30 3.91
C LEU A 18 8.82 -7.21 3.68
N GLN A 19 8.05 -8.23 4.07
CA GLN A 19 6.59 -8.18 3.96
C GLN A 19 5.99 -7.05 4.81
N ARG A 20 6.49 -6.84 6.04
CA ARG A 20 6.07 -5.73 6.88
C ARG A 20 6.44 -4.37 6.29
N GLU A 21 7.66 -4.23 5.79
CA GLU A 21 8.13 -3.00 5.13
C GLU A 21 7.27 -2.67 3.90
N LEU A 22 6.95 -3.66 3.06
CA LEU A 22 6.05 -3.49 1.91
C LEU A 22 4.63 -3.08 2.33
N ALA A 23 4.09 -3.68 3.40
CA ALA A 23 2.75 -3.35 3.89
C ALA A 23 2.66 -1.97 4.58
N ALA A 24 3.79 -1.47 5.09
CA ALA A 24 3.92 -0.16 5.71
C ALA A 24 4.32 0.95 4.72
N THR A 25 4.94 0.61 3.59
CA THR A 25 5.29 1.58 2.55
C THR A 25 4.01 2.03 1.85
N GLU A 26 3.74 3.34 1.87
CA GLU A 26 2.59 3.95 1.24
C GLU A 26 2.99 4.73 -0.02
N VAL A 27 2.12 4.69 -1.02
CA VAL A 27 2.22 5.41 -2.27
C VAL A 27 0.91 6.17 -2.46
N GLU A 28 1.04 7.46 -2.74
CA GLU A 28 -0.08 8.34 -3.04
C GLU A 28 -0.16 8.59 -4.55
N ALA A 29 -1.37 8.57 -5.09
CA ALA A 29 -1.65 8.93 -6.47
C ALA A 29 -2.86 9.86 -6.53
N THR A 30 -2.83 10.79 -7.47
CA THR A 30 -3.91 11.76 -7.69
C THR A 30 -4.48 11.67 -9.09
N ALA A 31 -5.78 11.90 -9.23
CA ALA A 31 -6.48 12.02 -10.50
C ALA A 31 -7.36 13.29 -10.52
N GLY A 32 -7.81 13.68 -11.72
CA GLY A 32 -8.69 14.86 -11.88
C GLY A 32 -8.05 16.15 -11.37
N GLY A 33 -6.77 16.40 -11.67
CA GLY A 33 -6.07 17.61 -11.22
C GLY A 33 -5.83 17.71 -9.71
N GLY A 34 -5.98 16.61 -8.97
CA GLY A 34 -5.85 16.58 -7.50
C GLY A 34 -7.17 16.43 -6.77
N MET A 35 -8.29 16.39 -7.49
CA MET A 35 -9.63 16.25 -6.90
C MET A 35 -9.91 14.84 -6.35
N VAL A 36 -9.16 13.83 -6.80
CA VAL A 36 -9.20 12.48 -6.23
C VAL A 36 -7.79 12.09 -5.80
N THR A 37 -7.63 11.72 -4.54
CA THR A 37 -6.37 11.21 -3.98
C THR A 37 -6.58 9.82 -3.42
N VAL A 38 -5.70 8.89 -3.78
CA VAL A 38 -5.72 7.50 -3.34
C VAL A 38 -4.38 7.16 -2.70
N VAL A 39 -4.42 6.59 -1.50
CA VAL A 39 -3.24 6.07 -0.81
C VAL A 39 -3.33 4.54 -0.79
N MET A 40 -2.31 3.87 -1.32
CA MET A 40 -2.17 2.42 -1.31
C MET A 40 -0.83 2.02 -0.71
N ASN A 41 -0.74 0.81 -0.16
CA ASN A 41 0.55 0.28 0.30
C ASN A 41 1.25 -0.59 -0.76
N GLY A 42 2.50 -0.98 -0.48
CA GLY A 42 3.34 -1.83 -1.33
C GLY A 42 2.81 -3.26 -1.53
N VAL A 43 1.78 -3.68 -0.80
CA VAL A 43 1.04 -4.94 -1.03
C VAL A 43 -0.32 -4.73 -1.71
N LYS A 44 -0.53 -3.54 -2.32
CA LYS A 44 -1.73 -3.15 -3.06
C LYS A 44 -3.01 -3.08 -2.22
N GLN A 45 -2.88 -2.89 -0.91
CA GLN A 45 -4.00 -2.60 -0.04
C GLN A 45 -4.34 -1.11 -0.10
N LEU A 46 -5.61 -0.80 -0.33
CA LEU A 46 -6.15 0.56 -0.24
C LEU A 46 -6.15 1.01 1.22
N ARG A 47 -5.54 2.17 1.50
CA ARG A 47 -5.45 2.77 2.84
C ARG A 47 -6.41 3.93 3.01
N ALA A 48 -6.46 4.81 2.03
CA ALA A 48 -7.33 5.98 2.06
C ALA A 48 -7.77 6.38 0.65
N VAL A 49 -8.94 6.99 0.58
CA VAL A 49 -9.47 7.67 -0.61
C VAL A 49 -10.04 9.00 -0.14
N THR A 50 -9.59 10.07 -0.77
CA THR A 50 -10.11 11.43 -0.57
C THR A 50 -10.65 11.91 -1.90
N ILE A 51 -11.89 12.42 -1.88
CA ILE A 51 -12.56 12.93 -3.07
C ILE A 51 -13.05 14.34 -2.73
N ASP A 52 -12.72 15.31 -3.58
CA ASP A 52 -13.22 16.66 -3.46
C ASP A 52 -14.75 16.67 -3.66
N PRO A 53 -15.54 17.24 -2.74
CA PRO A 53 -16.98 17.33 -2.92
C PRO A 53 -17.39 18.08 -4.19
N GLU A 54 -16.55 18.95 -4.76
CA GLU A 54 -16.84 19.65 -6.02
C GLU A 54 -16.86 18.73 -7.24
N VAL A 55 -16.20 17.56 -7.20
CA VAL A 55 -16.31 16.54 -8.27
C VAL A 55 -17.48 15.59 -8.09
N VAL A 56 -18.10 15.58 -6.92
CA VAL A 56 -19.26 14.72 -6.63
C VAL A 56 -20.51 15.55 -6.85
N SER A 57 -20.92 15.68 -8.12
CA SER A 57 -22.28 16.15 -8.42
C SER A 57 -23.26 15.00 -8.15
N ALA A 58 -24.42 15.31 -7.55
CA ALA A 58 -25.44 14.30 -7.24
C ALA A 58 -26.01 13.61 -8.50
N ASP A 59 -25.79 14.19 -9.67
CA ASP A 59 -26.26 13.70 -10.97
C ASP A 59 -25.22 12.78 -11.67
N ASP A 60 -23.98 12.68 -11.16
CA ASP A 60 -22.87 11.93 -11.78
C ASP A 60 -22.53 10.58 -11.09
N VAL A 61 -23.28 10.19 -10.05
CA VAL A 61 -23.08 8.90 -9.35
C VAL A 61 -23.95 7.81 -9.97
N GLU A 62 -23.64 7.40 -11.21
CA GLU A 62 -24.17 6.17 -11.86
C GLU A 62 -23.10 5.09 -12.03
#